data_AF-A0A127ZDV1-F1
#
_entry.id   AF-A0A127ZDV1-F1
#
_cell.length_a   1.000
_cell.length_b   1.000
_cell.length_c   1.000
_cell.angle_alpha   90.00
_cell.angle_beta   90.00
_cell.angle_gamma   90.00
#
_symmetry.space_group_name_H-M   'P 1'
#
loop_
_entity.id
_entity.type
_entity.pdbx_description
1 polymer ?
#
loop_
_entity_poly.entity_id
_entity_poly.type
_entity_poly.pdbx_seq_one_letter_code
_entity_poly.pdbx_strand_id
1 'polypeptide(L)'
;MSGQTLNDLIATVFLRASDPPPPPAPQQFDPRAPETSAAASSSTSTVTDPAEATLSLVNRAQQISDSIGVVSSNDTLRDISTSSLRTLFLPSLQAELHSAIRTGTDHTARKQRLRSSQQAAAKFLNRTLALGVVPPTTKQLLSWTWANVTPDELATIGLDSNLVGGQGGVPHAREVKIAVFKLERALKANLEQFRTAYKTKKLTNVQAPSDVFYDLLLYSQPRSSSDDEDNEGDGDDDDDNLGGDNETSSISSPGGIASVRQYLLALLNLHTLRVAQLVTSASQEFELLRSMPPPPPPSTTTPSPAGEEWRLDRPASSTLPTTGPLLNPSGKVLRPFTITSSPSSTTRSDIASSVFRPSYRLPTMSIDEYLVEEQRRGNIIQGGGQASYDAPTSTEQRSLRMQQDGTRDADDAEEEQRQKDIHWDTFTEHNKRGAGNTMNRG
;
A
#
# COMPACT_ATOMS: atom_id res chain seq x y z
N MET A 1 -28.66 25.34 21.43
CA MET A 1 -27.85 24.99 20.25
C MET A 1 -26.44 24.74 20.73
N SER A 2 -26.16 23.56 21.27
CA SER A 2 -24.81 23.25 21.78
C SER A 2 -23.88 23.13 20.57
N GLY A 3 -22.97 24.08 20.40
CA GLY A 3 -22.06 24.12 19.26
C GLY A 3 -21.14 22.90 19.29
N GLN A 4 -21.05 22.18 18.17
CA GLN A 4 -20.08 21.12 18.00
C GLN A 4 -18.67 21.68 18.17
N THR A 5 -17.88 21.15 19.11
CA THR A 5 -16.50 21.59 19.32
C THR A 5 -15.60 21.11 18.17
N LEU A 6 -14.47 21.78 17.94
CA LEU A 6 -13.52 21.36 16.90
C LEU A 6 -13.03 19.91 17.13
N ASN A 7 -12.75 19.53 18.38
CA ASN A 7 -12.34 18.16 18.72
C ASN A 7 -13.44 17.13 18.45
N ASP A 8 -14.71 17.45 18.72
CA ASP A 8 -15.82 16.56 18.38
C ASP A 8 -16.00 16.42 16.86
N LEU A 9 -15.84 17.52 16.11
CA LEU A 9 -15.86 17.47 14.66
C LEU A 9 -14.68 16.62 14.09
N ILE A 10 -13.48 16.76 14.65
CA ILE A 10 -12.32 15.93 14.27
C ILE A 10 -12.60 14.46 14.58
N ALA A 11 -13.09 14.14 15.79
CA ALA A 11 -13.40 12.76 16.19
C ALA A 11 -14.44 12.12 15.26
N THR A 12 -15.54 12.83 14.98
CA THR A 12 -16.60 12.34 14.08
C THR A 12 -16.10 12.12 12.65
N VAL A 13 -15.26 13.02 12.14
CA VAL A 13 -14.66 12.91 10.80
C VAL A 13 -13.75 11.70 10.69
N PHE A 14 -12.83 11.50 11.65
CA PHE A 14 -11.90 10.38 11.64
C PHE A 14 -12.60 9.04 11.86
N LEU A 15 -13.61 8.99 12.74
CA LEU A 15 -14.43 7.80 12.92
C LEU A 15 -15.18 7.43 11.63
N ARG A 16 -15.80 8.42 10.96
CA ARG A 16 -16.52 8.20 9.70
C ARG A 16 -15.59 7.82 8.54
N ALA A 17 -14.35 8.29 8.54
CA ALA A 17 -13.34 7.87 7.56
C ALA A 17 -12.86 6.44 7.79
N SER A 18 -12.82 5.97 9.05
CA SER A 18 -12.40 4.61 9.38
C SER A 18 -13.39 3.52 8.98
N ASP A 19 -14.68 3.85 8.99
CA ASP A 19 -15.77 2.97 8.57
C ASP A 19 -16.71 3.74 7.62
N PRO A 20 -16.29 3.94 6.35
CA PRO A 20 -17.08 4.70 5.40
C PRO A 20 -18.36 3.92 5.04
N PRO A 21 -19.52 4.60 4.93
CA PRO A 21 -20.74 3.94 4.51
C PRO A 21 -20.58 3.28 3.14
N PRO A 22 -21.26 2.15 2.88
CA PRO A 22 -21.12 1.44 1.62
C PRO A 22 -21.45 2.35 0.44
N PRO A 23 -20.66 2.30 -0.64
CA PRO A 23 -20.90 3.15 -1.79
C PRO A 23 -22.22 2.79 -2.49
N PRO A 24 -22.87 3.75 -3.18
CA PRO A 24 -23.98 3.41 -4.07
C PRO A 24 -23.54 2.37 -5.10
N ALA A 25 -24.47 1.47 -5.46
CA ALA A 25 -24.23 0.48 -6.49
C ALA A 25 -23.77 1.17 -7.79
N PRO A 26 -22.77 0.60 -8.52
CA PRO A 26 -22.35 1.16 -9.79
C PRO A 26 -23.56 1.22 -10.72
N GLN A 27 -23.80 2.39 -11.32
CA GLN A 27 -24.83 2.52 -12.34
C GLN A 27 -24.49 1.52 -13.45
N GLN A 28 -25.32 0.48 -13.58
CA GLN A 28 -25.14 -0.52 -14.64
C GLN A 28 -25.25 0.21 -15.97
N PHE A 29 -24.18 0.17 -16.76
CA PHE A 29 -24.21 0.63 -18.14
C PHE A 29 -25.16 -0.30 -18.90
N ASP A 30 -26.38 0.18 -19.20
CA ASP A 30 -27.34 -0.54 -20.04
C ASP A 30 -27.05 -0.21 -21.51
N PRO A 31 -26.43 -1.13 -22.28
CA PRO A 31 -26.07 -0.89 -23.68
C PRO A 31 -27.29 -0.78 -24.61
N ARG A 32 -28.53 -0.97 -24.11
CA ARG A 32 -29.77 -0.80 -24.87
C ARG A 32 -30.50 0.51 -24.58
N ALA A 33 -30.04 1.31 -23.62
CA ALA A 33 -30.67 2.60 -23.33
C ALA A 33 -30.37 3.58 -24.49
N PRO A 34 -31.39 4.19 -25.11
CA PRO A 34 -31.16 5.19 -26.16
C PRO A 34 -30.43 6.39 -25.55
N GLU A 35 -29.31 6.81 -26.15
CA GLU A 35 -28.48 7.95 -25.72
C GLU A 35 -29.21 9.32 -25.80
N THR A 36 -30.50 9.34 -26.09
CA THR A 36 -31.34 10.55 -26.11
C THR A 36 -32.19 10.63 -24.84
N SER A 37 -31.59 11.03 -23.72
CA SER A 37 -32.32 11.58 -22.56
C SER A 37 -31.40 12.40 -21.66
N ALA A 38 -30.94 13.55 -22.18
CA ALA A 38 -30.43 14.64 -21.37
C ALA A 38 -31.56 15.47 -20.71
N ALA A 39 -32.81 14.99 -20.71
CA ALA A 39 -33.96 15.70 -20.16
C ALA A 39 -35.01 14.73 -19.59
N ALA A 40 -34.71 14.14 -18.43
CA ALA A 40 -35.72 13.52 -17.58
C ALA A 40 -35.38 13.84 -16.11
N SER A 41 -35.70 15.07 -15.70
CA SER A 41 -35.62 15.50 -14.31
C SER A 41 -36.90 15.12 -13.57
N SER A 42 -36.82 14.16 -12.66
CA SER A 42 -37.40 14.26 -11.31
C SER A 42 -37.30 12.92 -10.56
N SER A 43 -36.57 12.90 -9.44
CA SER A 43 -36.45 11.84 -8.41
C SER A 43 -35.27 10.84 -8.44
N THR A 44 -34.14 11.13 -9.08
CA THR A 44 -32.87 10.50 -8.65
C THR A 44 -32.27 11.37 -7.55
N SER A 45 -32.39 10.95 -6.28
CA SER A 45 -31.56 11.53 -5.23
C SER A 45 -30.11 11.47 -5.71
N THR A 46 -29.43 12.61 -5.75
CA THR A 46 -27.99 12.66 -6.03
C THR A 46 -27.30 11.86 -4.94
N VAL A 47 -26.99 10.59 -5.18
CA VAL A 47 -26.30 9.78 -4.17
C VAL A 47 -24.87 10.27 -4.11
N THR A 48 -24.63 11.24 -3.23
CA THR A 48 -23.31 11.81 -2.98
C THR A 48 -22.37 10.71 -2.51
N ASP A 49 -21.15 10.67 -3.06
CA ASP A 49 -20.15 9.71 -2.61
C ASP A 49 -19.95 9.86 -1.09
N PRO A 50 -20.03 8.79 -0.29
CA PRO A 50 -19.72 8.85 1.15
C PRO A 50 -18.39 9.56 1.44
N ALA A 51 -17.37 9.38 0.59
CA ALA A 51 -16.07 10.04 0.71
C ALA A 51 -16.12 11.57 0.44
N GLU A 52 -17.05 12.02 -0.40
CA GLU A 52 -17.27 13.45 -0.64
C GLU A 52 -18.00 14.10 0.53
N ALA A 53 -18.93 13.38 1.14
CA ALA A 53 -19.65 13.84 2.32
C ALA A 53 -18.76 13.86 3.59
N THR A 54 -17.73 13.01 3.70
CA THR A 54 -16.71 13.15 4.75
C THR A 54 -15.77 14.30 4.45
N LEU A 55 -15.34 14.47 3.20
CA LEU A 55 -14.45 15.55 2.78
C LEU A 55 -15.03 16.93 3.08
N SER A 56 -16.34 17.13 2.92
CA SER A 56 -16.99 18.40 3.28
C SER A 56 -16.90 18.73 4.78
N LEU A 57 -17.02 17.73 5.65
CA LEU A 57 -16.83 17.87 7.09
C LEU A 57 -15.38 18.17 7.45
N VAL A 58 -14.42 17.52 6.77
CA VAL A 58 -12.98 17.78 6.96
C VAL A 58 -12.64 19.21 6.55
N ASN A 59 -13.19 19.70 5.43
CA ASN A 59 -13.00 21.08 4.99
C ASN A 59 -13.58 22.08 5.99
N ARG A 60 -14.73 21.79 6.59
CA ARG A 60 -15.30 22.59 7.67
C ARG A 60 -14.39 22.60 8.91
N ALA A 61 -13.85 21.45 9.31
CA ALA A 61 -12.92 21.35 10.43
C ALA A 61 -11.64 22.16 10.18
N GLN A 62 -11.09 22.08 8.96
CA GLN A 62 -9.92 22.86 8.55
C GLN A 62 -10.21 24.36 8.58
N GLN A 63 -11.34 24.81 8.03
CA GLN A 63 -11.74 26.22 8.06
C GLN A 63 -11.86 26.75 9.49
N ILE A 64 -12.45 25.98 10.40
CA ILE A 64 -12.55 26.35 11.82
C ILE A 64 -11.15 26.43 12.43
N SER A 65 -10.30 25.43 12.20
CA SER A 65 -8.91 25.41 12.67
C SER A 65 -8.11 26.63 12.19
N ASP A 66 -8.23 26.96 10.90
CA ASP A 66 -7.53 28.10 10.28
C ASP A 66 -8.07 29.44 10.81
N SER A 67 -9.38 29.54 11.06
CA SER A 67 -9.99 30.76 11.60
C SER A 67 -9.60 31.04 13.06
N ILE A 68 -9.38 29.98 13.85
CA ILE A 68 -8.89 30.08 15.23
C ILE A 68 -7.37 30.30 15.25
N GLY A 69 -6.65 29.89 14.21
CA GLY A 69 -5.19 29.96 14.16
C GLY A 69 -4.52 28.99 15.12
N VAL A 70 -5.10 27.79 15.32
CA VAL A 70 -4.64 26.78 16.30
C VAL A 70 -3.17 26.40 16.09
N VAL A 71 -2.73 26.37 14.82
CA VAL A 71 -1.33 26.15 14.46
C VAL A 71 -0.93 27.19 13.41
N SER A 72 0.05 28.01 13.75
CA SER A 72 0.69 28.99 12.86
C SER A 72 1.85 28.36 12.09
N SER A 73 2.20 28.93 10.93
CA SER A 73 3.34 28.49 10.13
C SER A 73 4.69 28.61 10.85
N ASN A 74 4.78 29.54 11.81
CA ASN A 74 6.01 29.82 12.57
C ASN A 74 6.13 29.04 13.88
N ASP A 75 5.11 28.26 14.28
CA ASP A 75 5.16 27.53 15.53
C ASP A 75 6.19 26.40 15.45
N THR A 76 6.96 26.23 16.53
CA THR A 76 7.84 25.09 16.73
C THR A 76 7.09 23.93 17.38
N LEU A 77 7.61 22.70 17.29
CA LEU A 77 6.91 21.52 17.79
C LEU A 77 6.53 21.60 19.27
N ARG A 78 7.40 22.20 20.09
CA ARG A 78 7.18 22.39 21.54
C ARG A 78 6.09 23.42 21.87
N ASP A 79 5.83 24.37 20.96
CA ASP A 79 4.84 25.43 21.20
C ASP A 79 3.41 24.94 20.91
N ILE A 80 3.27 23.77 20.27
CA ILE A 80 1.98 23.18 19.91
C ILE A 80 1.51 22.24 21.01
N SER A 81 0.33 22.51 21.57
CA SER A 81 -0.30 21.65 22.58
C SER A 81 -0.71 20.28 22.01
N THR A 82 -0.87 19.27 22.89
CA THR A 82 -1.29 17.91 22.52
C THR A 82 -2.66 17.87 21.85
N SER A 83 -3.58 18.75 22.25
CA SER A 83 -4.88 18.96 21.61
C SER A 83 -4.72 19.52 20.19
N SER A 84 -3.89 20.54 20.02
CA SER A 84 -3.63 21.22 18.75
C SER A 84 -2.95 20.34 17.71
N LEU A 85 -2.08 19.39 18.14
CA LEU A 85 -1.44 18.43 17.23
C LEU A 85 -2.45 17.63 16.39
N ARG A 86 -3.67 17.40 16.89
CA ARG A 86 -4.71 16.65 16.18
C ARG A 86 -5.19 17.35 14.91
N THR A 87 -5.07 18.68 14.85
CA THR A 87 -5.42 19.45 13.65
C THR A 87 -4.47 19.19 12.47
N LEU A 88 -3.22 18.79 12.75
CA LEU A 88 -2.21 18.50 11.73
C LEU A 88 -2.56 17.29 10.86
N PHE A 89 -3.44 16.40 11.32
CA PHE A 89 -3.86 15.22 10.54
C PHE A 89 -4.93 15.53 9.49
N LEU A 90 -5.61 16.67 9.58
CA LEU A 90 -6.70 17.03 8.65
C LEU A 90 -6.24 17.05 7.18
N PRO A 91 -5.11 17.67 6.79
CA PRO A 91 -4.68 17.65 5.38
C PRO A 91 -4.24 16.25 4.91
N SER A 92 -3.70 15.41 5.80
CA SER A 92 -3.42 14.01 5.47
C SER A 92 -4.69 13.24 5.14
N LEU A 93 -5.76 13.44 5.91
CA LEU A 93 -7.05 12.80 5.67
C LEU A 93 -7.73 13.34 4.41
N GLN A 94 -7.62 14.64 4.13
CA GLN A 94 -8.09 15.22 2.86
C GLN A 94 -7.42 14.55 1.66
N ALA A 95 -6.11 14.31 1.71
CA ALA A 95 -5.38 13.66 0.63
C ALA A 95 -5.92 12.25 0.34
N GLU A 96 -6.17 11.45 1.39
CA GLU A 96 -6.74 10.11 1.26
C GLU A 96 -8.16 10.13 0.70
N LEU A 97 -9.01 11.01 1.22
CA LEU A 97 -10.39 11.14 0.76
C LEU A 97 -10.47 11.59 -0.70
N HIS A 98 -9.64 12.54 -1.13
CA HIS A 98 -9.56 12.94 -2.54
C HIS A 98 -9.18 11.78 -3.46
N SER A 99 -8.27 10.92 -3.01
CA SER A 99 -7.88 9.71 -3.75
C SER A 99 -9.00 8.66 -3.79
N ALA A 100 -9.81 8.57 -2.72
CA ALA A 100 -10.89 7.60 -2.57
C ALA A 100 -12.18 7.95 -3.33
N ILE A 101 -12.41 9.22 -3.66
CA ILE A 101 -13.60 9.66 -4.40
C ILE A 101 -13.66 9.01 -5.79
N ARG A 102 -14.81 8.41 -6.10
CA ARG A 102 -15.07 7.79 -7.40
C ARG A 102 -15.52 8.84 -8.40
N THR A 103 -14.91 8.84 -9.58
CA THR A 103 -15.23 9.78 -10.67
C THR A 103 -15.83 9.09 -11.90
N GLY A 104 -16.09 7.77 -11.82
CA GLY A 104 -16.62 6.99 -12.94
C GLY A 104 -15.71 7.06 -14.17
N THR A 105 -16.27 7.38 -15.32
CA THR A 105 -15.57 7.51 -16.61
C THR A 105 -15.03 8.92 -16.88
N ASP A 106 -15.27 9.89 -15.97
CA ASP A 106 -14.79 11.25 -16.16
C ASP A 106 -13.32 11.38 -15.75
N HIS A 107 -12.45 11.28 -16.76
CA HIS A 107 -11.01 11.45 -16.59
C HIS A 107 -10.61 12.87 -16.18
N THR A 108 -11.38 13.89 -16.54
CA THR A 108 -11.07 15.29 -16.17
C THR A 108 -11.34 15.53 -14.69
N ALA A 109 -12.48 15.05 -14.20
CA ALA A 109 -12.78 15.02 -12.78
C ALA A 109 -11.74 14.21 -11.99
N ARG A 110 -11.28 13.05 -12.53
CA ARG A 110 -10.23 12.27 -11.87
C ARG A 110 -8.92 13.03 -11.74
N LYS A 111 -8.46 13.67 -12.83
CA LYS A 111 -7.26 14.52 -12.82
C LYS A 111 -7.35 15.64 -11.78
N GLN A 112 -8.52 16.27 -11.67
CA GLN A 112 -8.74 17.32 -10.67
C GLN A 112 -8.66 16.76 -9.24
N ARG A 113 -9.31 15.61 -8.97
CA ARG A 113 -9.26 14.97 -7.63
C ARG A 113 -7.84 14.54 -7.26
N LEU A 114 -7.07 13.98 -8.18
CA LEU A 114 -5.66 13.63 -7.96
C LEU A 114 -4.81 14.88 -7.64
N ARG A 115 -5.01 15.98 -8.36
CA ARG A 115 -4.30 17.24 -8.09
C ARG A 115 -4.65 17.79 -6.70
N SER A 116 -5.93 17.77 -6.30
CA SER A 116 -6.32 18.16 -4.95
C SER A 116 -5.75 17.24 -3.87
N SER A 117 -5.67 15.93 -4.13
CA SER A 117 -5.01 14.96 -3.25
C SER A 117 -3.52 15.30 -3.05
N GLN A 118 -2.79 15.53 -4.15
CA GLN A 118 -1.38 15.92 -4.11
C GLN A 118 -1.16 17.25 -3.37
N GLN A 119 -2.01 18.27 -3.58
CA GLN A 119 -1.92 19.54 -2.88
C GLN A 119 -2.16 19.41 -1.37
N ALA A 120 -3.15 18.61 -0.96
CA ALA A 120 -3.40 18.32 0.45
C ALA A 120 -2.24 17.54 1.08
N ALA A 121 -1.69 16.58 0.35
CA ALA A 121 -0.49 15.83 0.74
C ALA A 121 0.72 16.75 0.93
N ALA A 122 0.96 17.70 0.03
CA ALA A 122 2.06 18.66 0.13
C ALA A 122 1.94 19.55 1.37
N LYS A 123 0.74 20.07 1.64
CA LYS A 123 0.47 20.88 2.85
C LYS A 123 0.82 20.10 4.12
N PHE A 124 0.38 18.84 4.19
CA PHE A 124 0.69 17.95 5.31
C PHE A 124 2.21 17.73 5.45
N LEU A 125 2.84 17.22 4.39
CA LEU A 125 4.25 16.81 4.39
C LEU A 125 5.19 18.00 4.69
N ASN A 126 4.97 19.15 4.07
CA ASN A 126 5.78 20.34 4.34
C ASN A 126 5.67 20.75 5.81
N ARG A 127 4.45 20.73 6.38
CA ARG A 127 4.26 21.13 7.78
C ARG A 127 4.90 20.13 8.75
N THR A 128 4.72 18.83 8.54
CA THR A 128 5.29 17.80 9.42
C THR A 128 6.81 17.73 9.33
N LEU A 129 7.38 17.93 8.13
CA LEU A 129 8.82 17.98 7.93
C LEU A 129 9.44 19.25 8.53
N ALA A 130 8.80 20.41 8.36
CA ALA A 130 9.26 21.68 8.94
C ALA A 130 9.23 21.67 10.47
N LEU A 131 8.25 20.98 11.08
CA LEU A 131 8.17 20.78 12.52
C LEU A 131 9.25 19.83 13.07
N GLY A 132 9.99 19.11 12.21
CA GLY A 132 11.04 18.20 12.64
C GLY A 132 10.54 16.92 13.32
N VAL A 133 9.24 16.61 13.24
CA VAL A 133 8.63 15.41 13.85
C VAL A 133 9.17 14.11 13.23
N VAL A 134 9.54 14.17 11.96
CA VAL A 134 9.91 12.99 11.15
C VAL A 134 11.36 12.57 11.44
N PRO A 135 11.62 11.34 11.91
CA PRO A 135 12.97 10.84 12.15
C PRO A 135 13.84 10.83 10.89
N PRO A 136 15.18 10.91 11.02
CA PRO A 136 16.08 10.92 9.87
C PRO A 136 15.98 9.65 9.02
N THR A 137 15.73 8.49 9.64
CA THR A 137 15.49 7.22 8.95
C THR A 137 14.26 7.28 8.05
N THR A 138 13.15 7.85 8.55
CA THR A 138 11.94 8.06 7.75
C THR A 138 12.22 9.07 6.62
N LYS A 139 12.90 10.19 6.89
CA LYS A 139 13.27 11.17 5.85
C LYS A 139 14.07 10.51 4.72
N GLN A 140 15.04 9.66 5.04
CA GLN A 140 15.80 8.94 4.02
C GLN A 140 14.88 8.02 3.18
N LEU A 141 13.97 7.28 3.81
CA LEU A 141 12.99 6.47 3.07
C LEU A 141 12.09 7.32 2.18
N LEU A 142 11.64 8.49 2.65
CA LEU A 142 10.85 9.42 1.85
C LEU A 142 11.60 9.84 0.58
N SER A 143 12.90 10.18 0.73
CA SER A 143 13.74 10.56 -0.42
C SER A 143 13.79 9.45 -1.48
N TRP A 144 13.91 8.19 -1.04
CA TRP A 144 13.93 7.04 -1.93
C TRP A 144 12.56 6.73 -2.53
N THR A 145 11.46 6.95 -1.79
CA THR A 145 10.11 6.74 -2.33
C THR A 145 9.73 7.72 -3.43
N TRP A 146 10.27 8.94 -3.38
CA TRP A 146 10.04 9.97 -4.38
C TRP A 146 11.11 10.03 -5.46
N ALA A 147 12.11 9.14 -5.44
CA ALA A 147 13.17 9.12 -6.45
C ALA A 147 12.64 8.95 -7.90
N ASN A 148 11.45 8.36 -8.06
CA ASN A 148 10.79 8.19 -9.35
C ASN A 148 9.81 9.33 -9.72
N VAL A 149 9.59 10.30 -8.82
CA VAL A 149 8.76 11.47 -9.08
C VAL A 149 9.68 12.61 -9.50
N THR A 150 9.38 13.27 -10.61
CA THR A 150 10.27 14.31 -11.13
C THR A 150 10.33 15.51 -10.16
N PRO A 151 11.49 16.18 -10.00
CA PRO A 151 11.60 17.35 -9.13
C PRO A 151 10.64 18.48 -9.52
N ASP A 152 10.38 18.66 -10.82
CA ASP A 152 9.43 19.65 -11.34
C ASP A 152 7.98 19.34 -10.93
N GLU A 153 7.60 18.06 -10.92
CA GLU A 153 6.29 17.62 -10.44
C GLU A 153 6.14 17.85 -8.93
N LEU A 154 7.16 17.49 -8.13
CA LEU A 154 7.18 17.76 -6.69
C LEU A 154 7.05 19.26 -6.40
N ALA A 155 7.77 20.11 -7.14
CA ALA A 155 7.68 21.56 -7.04
C ALA A 155 6.29 22.09 -7.47
N THR A 156 5.70 21.54 -8.53
CA THR A 156 4.36 21.90 -9.01
C THR A 156 3.27 21.56 -7.99
N ILE A 157 3.45 20.46 -7.26
CA ILE A 157 2.58 20.04 -6.15
C ILE A 157 2.77 20.94 -4.91
N GLY A 158 3.89 21.68 -4.86
CA GLY A 158 4.25 22.58 -3.76
C GLY A 158 5.02 21.88 -2.65
N LEU A 159 5.63 20.72 -2.91
CA LEU A 159 6.43 19.98 -1.94
C LEU A 159 7.88 20.45 -1.94
N ASP A 160 8.42 20.80 -0.78
CA ASP A 160 9.82 21.19 -0.66
C ASP A 160 10.72 19.95 -0.47
N SER A 161 11.27 19.44 -1.57
CA SER A 161 12.15 18.26 -1.55
C SER A 161 13.43 18.46 -0.74
N ASN A 162 13.85 19.71 -0.47
CA ASN A 162 15.05 19.98 0.33
C ASN A 162 14.88 19.58 1.79
N LEU A 163 13.64 19.53 2.29
CA LEU A 163 13.34 19.09 3.65
C LEU A 163 13.63 17.60 3.88
N VAL A 164 13.74 16.84 2.80
CA VAL A 164 13.99 15.40 2.80
C VAL A 164 15.44 15.18 2.35
N GLY A 165 16.37 15.28 3.31
CA GLY A 165 17.80 15.10 3.08
C GLY A 165 18.14 13.70 2.60
N GLY A 166 18.26 13.52 1.28
CA GLY A 166 18.71 12.27 0.67
C GLY A 166 20.22 12.13 0.78
N GLN A 167 20.69 11.10 1.49
CA GLN A 167 22.10 10.70 1.50
C GLN A 167 22.26 9.30 0.92
N GLY A 168 23.26 9.13 0.06
CA GLY A 168 23.63 7.86 -0.56
C GLY A 168 22.88 7.55 -1.87
N GLY A 169 23.27 6.45 -2.51
CA GLY A 169 22.59 5.95 -3.70
C GLY A 169 21.18 5.46 -3.39
N VAL A 170 20.26 5.57 -4.35
CA VAL A 170 18.90 5.06 -4.23
C VAL A 170 18.94 3.52 -4.32
N PRO A 171 18.43 2.78 -3.32
CA PRO A 171 18.33 1.32 -3.37
C PRO A 171 17.36 0.85 -4.47
N HIS A 172 17.30 -0.46 -4.71
CA HIS A 172 16.32 -0.98 -5.66
C HIS A 172 14.89 -0.68 -5.18
N ALA A 173 13.98 -0.37 -6.13
CA ALA A 173 12.61 0.02 -5.79
C ALA A 173 11.86 -1.00 -4.90
N ARG A 174 12.17 -2.29 -5.06
CA ARG A 174 11.63 -3.36 -4.20
C ARG A 174 12.13 -3.25 -2.76
N GLU A 175 13.41 -2.97 -2.57
CA GLU A 175 14.03 -2.84 -1.24
C GLU A 175 13.44 -1.65 -0.49
N VAL A 176 13.25 -0.52 -1.19
CA VAL A 176 12.57 0.68 -0.64
C VAL A 176 11.15 0.33 -0.19
N LYS A 177 10.35 -0.36 -1.02
CA LYS A 177 8.99 -0.79 -0.65
C LYS A 177 9.00 -1.73 0.56
N ILE A 178 9.95 -2.67 0.63
CA ILE A 178 10.09 -3.58 1.78
C ILE A 178 10.45 -2.79 3.04
N ALA A 179 11.37 -1.83 2.95
CA ALA A 179 11.78 -1.02 4.09
C ALA A 179 10.63 -0.15 4.60
N VAL A 180 9.90 0.52 3.70
CA VAL A 180 8.69 1.29 4.04
C VAL A 180 7.64 0.40 4.70
N PHE A 181 7.36 -0.78 4.14
CA PHE A 181 6.40 -1.73 4.71
C PHE A 181 6.82 -2.22 6.11
N LYS A 182 8.10 -2.54 6.30
CA LYS A 182 8.63 -2.96 7.62
C LYS A 182 8.48 -1.84 8.65
N LEU A 183 8.80 -0.60 8.29
CA LEU A 183 8.66 0.55 9.17
C LEU A 183 7.18 0.81 9.49
N GLU A 184 6.32 0.84 8.48
CA GLU A 184 4.87 1.05 8.66
C GLU A 184 4.28 0.00 9.62
N ARG A 185 4.65 -1.27 9.43
CA ARG A 185 4.22 -2.37 10.31
C ARG A 185 4.74 -2.19 11.74
N ALA A 186 6.00 -1.78 11.91
CA ALA A 186 6.57 -1.55 13.24
C ALA A 186 5.88 -0.39 13.98
N LEU A 187 5.61 0.74 13.30
CA LEU A 187 4.86 1.86 13.87
C LEU A 187 3.44 1.46 14.24
N LYS A 188 2.72 0.77 13.35
CA LYS A 188 1.36 0.29 13.63
C LYS A 188 1.33 -0.64 14.85
N ALA A 189 2.30 -1.55 14.97
CA ALA A 189 2.40 -2.44 16.13
C ALA A 189 2.65 -1.67 17.44
N ASN A 190 3.55 -0.68 17.43
CA ASN A 190 3.85 0.15 18.60
C ASN A 190 2.65 1.00 19.03
N LEU A 191 1.97 1.62 18.06
CA LEU A 191 0.78 2.41 18.29
C LEU A 191 -0.38 1.56 18.82
N GLU A 192 -0.61 0.35 18.29
CA GLU A 192 -1.65 -0.57 18.79
C GLU A 192 -1.36 -1.05 20.22
N GLN A 193 -0.08 -1.28 20.55
CA GLN A 193 0.33 -1.60 21.92
C GLN A 193 -0.02 -0.46 22.89
N PHE A 194 0.31 0.78 22.56
CA PHE A 194 -0.07 1.93 23.38
C PHE A 194 -1.59 2.09 23.46
N ARG A 195 -2.29 1.94 22.34
CA ARG A 195 -3.74 2.06 22.23
C ARG A 195 -4.47 1.07 23.13
N THR A 196 -4.06 -0.20 23.11
CA THR A 196 -4.65 -1.25 23.95
C THR A 196 -4.41 -0.96 25.43
N ALA A 197 -3.18 -0.57 25.82
CA ALA A 197 -2.86 -0.16 27.19
C ALA A 197 -3.64 1.09 27.63
N TYR A 198 -3.86 2.06 26.74
CA TYR A 198 -4.61 3.27 27.05
C TYR A 198 -6.12 2.98 27.21
N LYS A 199 -6.70 2.11 26.38
CA LYS A 199 -8.10 1.66 26.50
C LYS A 199 -8.34 0.88 27.79
N THR A 200 -7.42 0.00 28.18
CA THR A 200 -7.55 -0.76 29.44
C THR A 200 -7.47 0.16 30.65
N LYS A 201 -6.60 1.19 30.63
CA LYS A 201 -6.51 2.20 31.68
C LYS A 201 -7.78 3.05 31.82
N LYS A 202 -8.37 3.53 30.71
CA LYS A 202 -9.53 4.43 30.76
C LYS A 202 -10.91 3.75 30.89
N LEU A 203 -11.01 2.42 30.88
CA LEU A 203 -12.28 1.67 30.96
C LEU A 203 -13.39 2.19 30.01
N THR A 204 -13.02 2.75 28.84
CA THR A 204 -13.97 3.38 27.93
C THR A 204 -14.65 2.35 27.04
N ASN A 205 -15.97 2.21 27.14
CA ASN A 205 -16.78 1.43 26.20
C ASN A 205 -17.10 2.22 24.90
N VAL A 206 -16.15 3.07 24.46
CA VAL A 206 -16.35 4.04 23.37
C VAL A 206 -16.02 3.40 22.02
N GLN A 207 -16.81 3.73 21.00
CA GLN A 207 -16.58 3.31 19.62
C GLN A 207 -15.27 3.91 19.11
N ALA A 208 -14.24 3.09 19.04
CA ALA A 208 -12.93 3.46 18.51
C ALA A 208 -12.80 3.00 17.04
N PRO A 209 -12.08 3.73 16.18
CA PRO A 209 -11.80 3.34 14.80
C PRO A 209 -11.20 1.93 14.68
N SER A 210 -11.40 1.22 13.57
CA SER A 210 -10.79 -0.12 13.41
C SER A 210 -9.26 -0.03 13.28
N ASP A 211 -8.78 0.75 12.31
CA ASP A 211 -7.36 1.02 12.07
C ASP A 211 -6.84 2.13 13.00
N VAL A 212 -5.65 1.90 13.56
CA VAL A 212 -4.86 2.86 14.33
C VAL A 212 -4.66 4.17 13.58
N PHE A 213 -4.53 4.11 12.25
CA PHE A 213 -4.36 5.28 11.39
C PHE A 213 -5.43 6.36 11.64
N TYR A 214 -6.63 5.97 12.04
CA TYR A 214 -7.73 6.91 12.28
C TYR A 214 -7.94 7.26 13.76
N ASP A 215 -7.19 6.64 14.68
CA ASP A 215 -7.44 6.78 16.12
C ASP A 215 -6.62 7.92 16.73
N LEU A 216 -7.25 9.08 16.93
CA LEU A 216 -6.64 10.24 17.59
C LEU A 216 -6.81 10.20 19.13
N LEU A 217 -7.24 9.07 19.69
CA LEU A 217 -7.53 8.85 21.11
C LEU A 217 -8.53 9.86 21.69
N LEU A 218 -9.44 10.36 20.85
CA LEU A 218 -10.53 11.26 21.21
C LEU A 218 -11.76 10.47 21.68
N TYR A 219 -11.62 9.72 22.77
CA TYR A 219 -12.76 9.00 23.35
C TYR A 219 -13.65 9.99 24.09
N SER A 220 -14.87 10.20 23.58
CA SER A 220 -15.85 11.07 24.21
C SER A 220 -16.17 10.54 25.62
N GLN A 221 -15.98 11.38 26.63
CA GLN A 221 -16.46 11.10 27.99
C GLN A 221 -17.99 11.19 27.97
N PRO A 222 -18.74 10.18 28.47
CA PRO A 222 -20.15 10.40 28.72
C PRO A 222 -20.26 11.52 29.76
N ARG A 223 -20.82 12.66 29.37
CA ARG A 223 -21.21 13.71 30.31
C ARG A 223 -22.25 13.10 31.26
N SER A 224 -21.84 12.68 32.45
CA SER A 224 -22.77 12.35 33.50
C SER A 224 -23.50 13.63 33.89
N SER A 225 -24.81 13.64 33.68
CA SER A 225 -25.71 14.67 34.21
C SER A 225 -25.87 14.47 35.72
N SER A 226 -24.82 14.79 36.47
CA SER A 226 -24.88 14.96 37.92
C SER A 226 -24.17 16.26 38.24
N ASP A 227 -24.95 17.22 38.75
CA ASP A 227 -24.50 18.47 39.37
C ASP A 227 -23.55 18.14 40.54
N ASP A 228 -22.26 17.98 40.26
CA ASP A 228 -21.21 18.10 41.26
C ASP A 228 -20.20 19.11 40.72
N GLU A 229 -20.29 20.35 41.21
CA GLU A 229 -19.43 21.49 40.86
C GLU A 229 -17.97 21.36 41.37
N ASP A 230 -17.57 20.21 41.93
CA ASP A 230 -16.26 20.06 42.58
C ASP A 230 -15.38 18.93 42.01
N ASN A 231 -15.54 18.57 40.74
CA ASN A 231 -14.54 17.73 40.06
C ASN A 231 -13.72 18.56 39.06
N GLU A 232 -12.87 19.44 39.59
CA GLU A 232 -11.59 19.80 38.97
C GLU A 232 -10.69 18.55 38.90
N GLY A 233 -11.15 17.53 38.17
CA GLY A 233 -10.33 16.47 37.65
C GLY A 233 -9.62 17.01 36.42
N ASP A 234 -8.70 17.95 36.65
CA ASP A 234 -7.53 18.14 35.81
C ASP A 234 -6.84 16.77 35.75
N GLY A 235 -7.28 15.95 34.80
CA GLY A 235 -6.93 14.56 34.73
C GLY A 235 -5.55 14.45 34.13
N ASP A 236 -4.54 14.70 34.96
CA ASP A 236 -3.13 14.34 34.80
C ASP A 236 -2.81 13.98 33.36
N ASP A 237 -2.64 15.03 32.53
CA ASP A 237 -1.69 14.91 31.43
C ASP A 237 -0.36 14.61 32.14
N ASP A 238 0.01 13.32 32.23
CA ASP A 238 1.36 12.85 32.54
C ASP A 238 2.32 13.41 31.46
N ASP A 239 2.46 14.73 31.43
CA ASP A 239 3.45 15.53 30.72
C ASP A 239 4.63 15.67 31.67
N ASP A 240 5.18 14.52 32.08
CA ASP A 240 6.54 14.48 32.59
C ASP A 240 7.44 14.99 31.46
N ASN A 241 7.72 16.29 31.53
CA ASN A 241 8.60 17.07 30.69
C ASN A 241 10.04 16.50 30.74
N LEU A 242 10.23 15.34 30.12
CA LEU A 242 11.53 14.72 29.91
C LEU A 242 12.16 15.36 28.66
N GLY A 243 12.95 16.42 28.88
CA GLY A 243 14.06 16.86 28.02
C GLY A 243 13.78 16.95 26.52
N GLY A 244 13.65 18.17 26.01
CA GLY A 244 13.26 18.53 24.63
C GLY A 244 14.15 18.06 23.46
N ASP A 245 15.03 17.08 23.65
CA ASP A 245 15.82 16.41 22.62
C ASP A 245 15.43 14.93 22.39
N ASN A 246 14.61 14.33 23.27
CA ASN A 246 14.29 12.89 23.24
C ASN A 246 12.83 12.54 22.89
N GLU A 247 11.98 13.52 22.58
CA GLU A 247 10.56 13.28 22.25
C GLU A 247 10.37 12.52 20.92
N THR A 248 11.24 12.74 19.93
CA THR A 248 11.11 12.17 18.57
C THR A 248 12.02 10.96 18.31
N SER A 249 13.03 10.72 19.14
CA SER A 249 13.94 9.56 19.05
C SER A 249 13.25 8.29 19.51
N SER A 250 12.39 8.39 20.53
CA SER A 250 11.74 7.26 21.20
C SER A 250 10.56 6.67 20.42
N ILE A 251 9.95 7.44 19.50
CA ILE A 251 8.73 7.03 18.77
C ILE A 251 8.90 5.83 17.82
N SER A 252 10.15 5.55 17.41
CA SER A 252 10.46 4.47 16.46
C SER A 252 10.80 3.15 17.14
N SER A 253 11.11 3.19 18.44
CA SER A 253 11.52 2.03 19.22
C SER A 253 10.29 1.31 19.79
N PRO A 254 10.23 -0.04 19.74
CA PRO A 254 9.13 -0.80 20.35
C PRO A 254 8.97 -0.45 21.84
N GLY A 255 7.75 -0.10 22.27
CA GLY A 255 7.48 0.30 23.66
C GLY A 255 7.98 1.69 24.05
N GLY A 256 8.51 2.48 23.10
CA GLY A 256 9.00 3.83 23.35
C GLY A 256 7.92 4.93 23.42
N ILE A 257 6.63 4.56 23.34
CA ILE A 257 5.51 5.49 23.45
C ILE A 257 4.98 5.42 24.89
N ALA A 258 5.24 6.46 25.67
CA ALA A 258 4.82 6.58 27.07
C ALA A 258 3.63 7.53 27.26
N SER A 259 3.51 8.57 26.42
CA SER A 259 2.48 9.61 26.55
C SER A 259 1.58 9.73 25.31
N VAL A 260 0.42 10.38 25.48
CA VAL A 260 -0.50 10.69 24.36
C VAL A 260 0.18 11.60 23.34
N ARG A 261 1.03 12.52 23.79
CA ARG A 261 1.82 13.37 22.90
C ARG A 261 2.73 12.54 22.00
N GLN A 262 3.53 11.65 22.58
CA GLN A 262 4.42 10.76 21.83
C GLN A 262 3.64 9.83 20.88
N TYR A 263 2.45 9.38 21.28
CA TYR A 263 1.55 8.61 20.42
C TYR A 263 1.16 9.41 19.17
N LEU A 264 0.74 10.68 19.32
CA LEU A 264 0.39 11.54 18.19
C LEU A 264 1.61 11.85 17.30
N LEU A 265 2.81 12.02 17.86
CA LEU A 265 4.03 12.19 17.07
C LEU A 265 4.39 10.94 16.26
N ALA A 266 4.28 9.75 16.88
CA ALA A 266 4.44 8.47 16.19
C ALA A 266 3.39 8.28 15.07
N LEU A 267 2.15 8.71 15.32
CA LEU A 267 1.07 8.68 14.35
C LEU A 267 1.35 9.65 13.18
N LEU A 268 1.88 10.86 13.43
CA LEU A 268 2.30 11.77 12.35
C LEU A 268 3.37 11.15 11.44
N ASN A 269 4.30 10.37 12.01
CA ASN A 269 5.29 9.62 11.25
C ASN A 269 4.64 8.55 10.36
N LEU A 270 3.65 7.82 10.89
CA LEU A 270 2.87 6.84 10.11
C LEU A 270 2.12 7.51 8.95
N HIS A 271 1.45 8.63 9.21
CA HIS A 271 0.75 9.42 8.17
C HIS A 271 1.72 9.93 7.10
N THR A 272 2.92 10.33 7.49
CA THR A 272 3.97 10.79 6.56
C THR A 272 4.33 9.71 5.54
N LEU A 273 4.51 8.47 5.97
CA LEU A 273 4.77 7.34 5.07
C LEU A 273 3.58 7.06 4.14
N ARG A 274 2.36 7.07 4.68
CA ARG A 274 1.14 6.83 3.90
C ARG A 274 0.92 7.90 2.83
N VAL A 275 1.08 9.17 3.20
CA VAL A 275 0.93 10.31 2.30
C VAL A 275 2.04 10.33 1.24
N ALA A 276 3.28 9.96 1.60
CA ALA A 276 4.36 9.81 0.62
C ALA A 276 4.03 8.76 -0.45
N GLN A 277 3.45 7.61 -0.05
CA GLN A 277 2.97 6.59 -1.00
C GLN A 277 1.81 7.11 -1.87
N LEU A 278 0.88 7.90 -1.30
CA LEU A 278 -0.21 8.51 -2.05
C LEU A 278 0.30 9.48 -3.12
N VAL A 279 1.33 10.28 -2.83
CA VAL A 279 1.95 11.16 -3.83
C VAL A 279 2.52 10.35 -4.99
N THR A 280 3.29 9.30 -4.72
CA THR A 280 3.85 8.43 -5.77
C THR A 280 2.75 7.75 -6.59
N SER A 281 1.71 7.23 -5.93
CA SER A 281 0.57 6.60 -6.60
C SER A 281 -0.20 7.59 -7.48
N ALA A 282 -0.47 8.80 -6.98
CA ALA A 282 -1.19 9.83 -7.72
C ALA A 282 -0.39 10.31 -8.94
N SER A 283 0.94 10.42 -8.81
CA SER A 283 1.84 10.82 -9.91
C SER A 283 1.82 9.77 -11.03
N GLN A 284 1.91 8.48 -10.69
CA GLN A 284 1.80 7.38 -11.65
C GLN A 284 0.44 7.36 -12.35
N GLU A 285 -0.65 7.55 -11.61
CA GLU A 285 -1.98 7.62 -12.19
C GLU A 285 -2.16 8.84 -13.11
N PHE A 286 -1.60 9.99 -12.74
CA PHE A 286 -1.63 11.19 -13.55
C PHE A 286 -0.89 11.00 -14.88
N GLU A 287 0.26 10.32 -14.86
CA GLU A 287 1.00 9.94 -16.06
C GLU A 287 0.18 9.02 -16.98
N LEU A 288 -0.47 8.00 -16.40
CA LEU A 288 -1.36 7.10 -17.14
C LEU A 288 -2.51 7.88 -17.81
N LEU A 289 -3.19 8.75 -17.06
CA LEU A 289 -4.29 9.58 -17.57
C LEU A 289 -3.84 10.63 -18.60
N ARG A 290 -2.54 10.99 -18.63
CA ARG A 290 -1.95 11.84 -19.67
C ARG A 290 -1.65 11.05 -20.94
N SER A 291 -1.19 9.81 -20.78
CA SER A 291 -0.85 8.91 -21.89
C SER A 291 -2.06 8.22 -22.55
N MET A 292 -3.25 8.34 -21.94
CA MET A 292 -4.44 7.64 -22.39
C MET A 292 -4.93 8.15 -23.77
N PRO A 293 -5.14 7.25 -24.76
CA PRO A 293 -5.72 7.62 -26.05
C PRO A 293 -7.12 8.22 -25.91
N PRO A 294 -7.53 9.16 -26.79
CA PRO A 294 -8.90 9.66 -26.79
C PRO A 294 -9.87 8.51 -27.05
N PRO A 295 -11.07 8.52 -26.43
CA PRO A 295 -12.09 7.52 -26.74
C PRO A 295 -12.39 7.55 -28.23
N PRO A 296 -12.64 6.39 -28.88
CA PRO A 296 -13.01 6.36 -30.28
C PRO A 296 -14.26 7.24 -30.47
N PRO A 297 -14.35 8.02 -31.57
CA PRO A 297 -15.54 8.81 -31.83
C PRO A 297 -16.76 7.87 -31.80
N PRO A 298 -17.91 8.33 -31.26
CA PRO A 298 -19.12 7.53 -31.31
C PRO A 298 -19.34 7.20 -32.77
N SER A 299 -19.33 5.91 -33.10
CA SER A 299 -19.61 5.46 -34.45
C SER A 299 -21.03 5.88 -34.75
N THR A 300 -21.20 7.06 -35.36
CA THR A 300 -22.42 7.40 -36.07
C THR A 300 -22.55 6.34 -37.13
N THR A 301 -23.42 5.38 -36.87
CA THR A 301 -23.95 4.44 -37.85
C THR A 301 -24.77 5.24 -38.87
N THR A 302 -24.12 6.10 -39.65
CA THR A 302 -24.56 6.36 -41.01
C THR A 302 -24.01 5.18 -41.82
N PRO A 303 -24.85 4.27 -42.34
CA PRO A 303 -24.39 3.23 -43.23
C PRO A 303 -23.88 3.89 -44.52
N SER A 304 -22.60 4.28 -44.54
CA SER A 304 -21.90 4.62 -45.78
C SER A 304 -21.63 3.30 -46.52
N PRO A 305 -22.15 3.12 -47.74
CA PRO A 305 -22.02 1.86 -48.50
C PRO A 305 -20.58 1.56 -48.94
N ALA A 306 -19.64 2.49 -48.76
CA ALA A 306 -18.24 2.32 -49.15
C ALA A 306 -17.40 1.47 -48.16
N GLY A 307 -17.89 1.24 -46.93
CA GLY A 307 -17.20 0.40 -45.93
C GLY A 307 -17.59 -1.08 -45.96
N GLU A 308 -18.47 -1.48 -46.88
CA GLU A 308 -19.05 -2.82 -46.92
C GLU A 308 -18.24 -3.84 -47.74
N GLU A 309 -17.13 -3.44 -48.37
CA GLU A 309 -16.34 -4.31 -49.26
C GLU A 309 -15.52 -5.39 -48.53
N TRP A 310 -15.21 -5.19 -47.24
CA TRP A 310 -14.30 -6.08 -46.48
C TRP A 310 -15.01 -6.98 -45.45
N ARG A 311 -16.34 -6.87 -45.32
CA ARG A 311 -17.12 -7.72 -44.40
C ARG A 311 -17.59 -8.99 -45.10
N LEU A 312 -16.75 -10.02 -45.09
CA LEU A 312 -17.03 -11.35 -45.65
C LEU A 312 -18.20 -12.08 -44.95
N ASP A 313 -18.62 -11.62 -43.77
CA ASP A 313 -19.59 -12.31 -42.90
C ASP A 313 -21.02 -11.75 -42.93
N ARG A 314 -21.37 -10.87 -43.89
CA ARG A 314 -22.78 -10.51 -44.04
C ARG A 314 -23.46 -11.63 -44.83
N PRO A 315 -24.48 -12.32 -44.29
CA PRO A 315 -25.22 -13.30 -45.07
C PRO A 315 -25.93 -12.52 -46.19
N ALA A 316 -25.38 -12.63 -47.39
CA ALA A 316 -26.03 -12.12 -48.59
C ALA A 316 -27.45 -12.67 -48.58
N SER A 317 -28.43 -11.76 -48.51
CA SER A 317 -29.84 -11.93 -48.85
C SER A 317 -30.24 -13.40 -49.04
N SER A 318 -30.61 -14.04 -47.93
CA SER A 318 -31.13 -15.40 -47.87
C SER A 318 -32.39 -15.52 -48.75
N THR A 319 -32.18 -15.91 -50.01
CA THR A 319 -33.25 -16.41 -50.89
C THR A 319 -33.10 -17.91 -51.14
N LEU A 320 -32.07 -18.56 -50.58
CA LEU A 320 -31.93 -20.01 -50.62
C LEU A 320 -32.58 -20.67 -49.39
N PRO A 321 -33.42 -21.70 -49.59
CA PRO A 321 -34.13 -22.38 -48.52
C PRO A 321 -33.15 -23.11 -47.58
N THR A 322 -33.13 -22.71 -46.31
CA THR A 322 -32.31 -23.30 -45.24
C THR A 322 -32.92 -24.58 -44.65
N THR A 323 -34.14 -24.95 -45.07
CA THR A 323 -34.88 -26.10 -44.54
C THR A 323 -35.10 -27.14 -45.64
N GLY A 324 -34.45 -28.31 -45.54
CA GLY A 324 -34.56 -29.43 -46.46
C GLY A 324 -33.32 -30.36 -46.48
N PRO A 325 -33.38 -31.52 -47.17
CA PRO A 325 -32.26 -32.45 -47.30
C PRO A 325 -31.02 -31.79 -47.93
N LEU A 326 -29.83 -32.04 -47.37
CA LEU A 326 -28.57 -31.40 -47.79
C LEU A 326 -28.11 -31.84 -49.20
N LEU A 327 -28.42 -33.07 -49.59
CA LEU A 327 -28.04 -33.66 -50.87
C LEU A 327 -29.28 -34.24 -51.56
N ASN A 328 -29.29 -34.23 -52.90
CA ASN A 328 -30.20 -35.08 -53.66
C ASN A 328 -29.69 -36.55 -53.67
N PRO A 329 -30.51 -37.53 -54.08
CA PRO A 329 -30.09 -38.95 -54.16
C PRO A 329 -28.93 -39.22 -55.14
N SER A 330 -28.62 -38.25 -56.00
CA SER A 330 -27.51 -38.26 -56.95
C SER A 330 -26.24 -37.60 -56.39
N GLY A 331 -26.22 -37.20 -55.11
CA GLY A 331 -25.06 -36.62 -54.44
C GLY A 331 -24.80 -35.14 -54.73
N LYS A 332 -25.69 -34.45 -55.46
CA LYS A 332 -25.58 -33.01 -55.72
C LYS A 332 -26.06 -32.22 -54.51
N VAL A 333 -25.20 -31.34 -54.02
CA VAL A 333 -25.46 -30.45 -52.88
C VAL A 333 -26.53 -29.42 -53.28
N LEU A 334 -27.64 -29.39 -52.55
CA LEU A 334 -28.78 -28.51 -52.84
C LEU A 334 -28.78 -27.21 -52.02
N ARG A 335 -28.03 -27.17 -50.91
CA ARG A 335 -27.89 -26.00 -50.03
C ARG A 335 -26.44 -25.76 -49.64
N PRO A 336 -26.01 -24.51 -49.46
CA PRO A 336 -24.70 -24.22 -48.90
C PRO A 336 -24.57 -24.84 -47.49
N PHE A 337 -23.40 -25.42 -47.20
CA PHE A 337 -23.06 -25.97 -45.89
C PHE A 337 -21.62 -25.61 -45.54
N THR A 338 -21.35 -25.42 -44.26
CA THR A 338 -20.01 -25.10 -43.76
C THR A 338 -19.38 -26.38 -43.20
N ILE A 339 -18.14 -26.65 -43.61
CA ILE A 339 -17.41 -27.91 -43.30
C ILE A 339 -16.80 -27.88 -41.88
N THR A 340 -16.84 -26.75 -41.17
CA THR A 340 -16.36 -26.68 -39.80
C THR A 340 -17.20 -27.57 -38.89
N SER A 341 -16.53 -28.42 -38.10
CA SER A 341 -17.14 -29.33 -37.12
C SER A 341 -18.23 -28.63 -36.31
N SER A 342 -19.48 -28.99 -36.61
CA SER A 342 -20.76 -28.76 -35.91
C SER A 342 -21.04 -27.40 -35.22
N PRO A 343 -22.22 -26.78 -35.43
CA PRO A 343 -22.63 -25.56 -34.74
C PRO A 343 -23.21 -25.86 -33.35
N SER A 344 -22.43 -26.46 -32.44
CA SER A 344 -22.74 -26.27 -31.02
C SER A 344 -22.08 -24.97 -30.58
N SER A 345 -22.84 -24.11 -29.92
CA SER A 345 -22.51 -22.72 -29.56
C SER A 345 -21.26 -22.53 -28.69
N THR A 346 -20.58 -23.61 -28.31
CA THR A 346 -19.46 -23.62 -27.36
C THR A 346 -18.11 -23.33 -28.02
N THR A 347 -17.91 -23.71 -29.29
CA THR A 347 -16.55 -23.67 -29.88
C THR A 347 -16.09 -22.26 -30.28
N ARG A 348 -17.02 -21.38 -30.68
CA ARG A 348 -16.66 -20.01 -31.09
C ARG A 348 -16.26 -19.13 -29.89
N SER A 349 -16.91 -19.31 -28.73
CA SER A 349 -16.52 -18.62 -27.50
C SER A 349 -15.18 -19.11 -26.96
N ASP A 350 -14.87 -20.40 -27.10
CA ASP A 350 -13.60 -20.99 -26.66
C ASP A 350 -12.42 -20.55 -27.55
N ILE A 351 -12.65 -20.38 -28.85
CA ILE A 351 -11.65 -19.81 -29.76
C ILE A 351 -11.46 -18.31 -29.48
N ALA A 352 -12.53 -17.57 -29.18
CA ALA A 352 -12.41 -16.15 -28.83
C ALA A 352 -11.65 -15.93 -27.51
N SER A 353 -11.86 -16.78 -26.50
CA SER A 353 -11.16 -16.69 -25.21
C SER A 353 -9.69 -17.07 -25.28
N SER A 354 -9.27 -17.79 -26.33
CA SER A 354 -7.88 -18.21 -26.53
C SER A 354 -7.03 -17.25 -27.38
N VAL A 355 -7.63 -16.23 -28.01
CA VAL A 355 -6.92 -15.24 -28.85
C VAL A 355 -6.27 -14.12 -28.04
N PHE A 356 -6.71 -13.86 -26.80
CA PHE A 356 -6.14 -12.83 -25.92
C PHE A 356 -5.59 -13.42 -24.63
N ARG A 357 -4.57 -14.29 -24.73
CA ARG A 357 -3.83 -14.77 -23.56
C ARG A 357 -2.66 -13.81 -23.25
N PRO A 358 -2.29 -13.63 -21.97
CA PRO A 358 -1.12 -12.84 -21.59
C PRO A 358 0.14 -13.27 -22.36
N SER A 359 1.02 -12.33 -22.70
CA SER A 359 2.21 -12.57 -23.54
C SER A 359 3.29 -13.45 -22.88
N TYR A 360 3.11 -13.82 -21.61
CA TYR A 360 4.02 -14.73 -20.90
C TYR A 360 3.46 -16.16 -20.90
N ARG A 361 4.34 -17.13 -21.18
CA ARG A 361 4.01 -18.54 -21.04
C ARG A 361 3.90 -18.86 -19.56
N LEU A 362 2.73 -19.33 -19.12
CA LEU A 362 2.60 -19.88 -17.77
C LEU A 362 3.56 -21.08 -17.64
N PRO A 363 4.13 -21.32 -16.45
CA PRO A 363 4.89 -22.54 -16.17
C PRO A 363 4.08 -23.77 -16.59
N THR A 364 4.70 -24.62 -17.40
CA THR A 364 4.07 -25.86 -17.89
C THR A 364 4.12 -26.99 -16.87
N MET A 365 4.82 -26.77 -15.76
CA MET A 365 4.99 -27.74 -14.68
C MET A 365 4.50 -27.13 -13.38
N SER A 366 3.98 -27.99 -12.50
CA SER A 366 3.61 -27.58 -11.15
C SER A 366 4.85 -27.21 -10.33
N ILE A 367 4.64 -26.44 -9.25
CA ILE A 367 5.72 -26.05 -8.34
C ILE A 367 6.41 -27.29 -7.76
N ASP A 368 5.63 -28.30 -7.37
CA ASP A 368 6.15 -29.54 -6.79
C ASP A 368 6.99 -30.33 -7.80
N GLU A 369 6.52 -30.42 -9.04
CA GLU A 369 7.24 -31.09 -10.13
C GLU A 369 8.55 -30.37 -10.49
N TYR A 370 8.53 -29.03 -10.50
CA TYR A 370 9.73 -28.21 -10.67
C TYR A 370 10.73 -28.41 -9.52
N LEU A 371 10.25 -28.48 -8.27
CA LEU A 371 11.10 -28.75 -7.11
C LEU A 371 11.73 -30.15 -7.17
N VAL A 372 10.99 -31.16 -7.63
CA VAL A 372 11.53 -32.50 -7.86
C VAL A 372 12.60 -32.49 -8.94
N GLU A 373 12.41 -31.74 -10.02
CA GLU A 373 13.44 -31.57 -11.05
C GLU A 373 14.69 -30.84 -10.54
N GLU A 374 14.52 -29.76 -9.77
CA GLU A 374 15.65 -29.03 -9.18
C GLU A 374 16.37 -29.86 -8.11
N GLN A 375 15.64 -30.70 -7.35
CA GLN A 375 16.23 -31.67 -6.42
C GLN A 375 17.05 -32.72 -7.17
N ARG A 376 16.50 -33.26 -8.27
CA ARG A 376 17.20 -34.21 -9.15
C ARG A 376 18.46 -33.61 -9.77
N ARG A 377 18.45 -32.30 -10.04
CA ARG A 377 19.60 -31.54 -10.54
C ARG A 377 20.59 -31.13 -9.44
N GLY A 378 20.28 -31.39 -8.17
CA GLY A 378 21.12 -31.04 -7.03
C GLY A 378 21.17 -29.54 -6.73
N ASN A 379 20.23 -28.75 -7.28
CA ASN A 379 20.14 -27.30 -7.10
C ASN A 379 19.41 -26.88 -5.83
N ILE A 380 18.80 -27.83 -5.11
CA ILE A 380 18.18 -27.58 -3.81
C ILE A 380 19.23 -27.80 -2.72
N ILE A 381 19.56 -26.73 -2.01
CA ILE A 381 20.46 -26.76 -0.86
C ILE A 381 19.73 -27.44 0.29
N GLN A 382 20.09 -28.68 0.58
CA GLN A 382 19.55 -29.43 1.71
C GLN A 382 20.43 -29.19 2.95
N GLY A 383 20.06 -28.18 3.76
CA GLY A 383 20.75 -27.79 5.00
C GLY A 383 20.98 -26.28 5.11
N GLY A 384 21.09 -25.75 6.34
CA GLY A 384 21.40 -24.33 6.58
C GLY A 384 20.21 -23.44 7.03
N GLY A 385 19.10 -24.03 7.47
CA GLY A 385 18.01 -23.29 8.12
C GLY A 385 18.27 -23.04 9.61
N GLN A 386 17.32 -22.41 10.32
CA GLN A 386 17.36 -22.18 11.77
C GLN A 386 17.72 -23.46 12.56
N ALA A 387 17.17 -24.61 12.16
CA ALA A 387 17.46 -25.91 12.76
C ALA A 387 18.94 -26.36 12.63
N SER A 388 19.66 -25.91 11.59
CA SER A 388 21.11 -26.17 11.45
C SER A 388 21.95 -25.17 12.26
N TYR A 389 21.40 -24.00 12.59
CA TYR A 389 22.02 -23.02 13.49
C TYR A 389 21.85 -23.42 14.95
N ASP A 390 20.71 -24.01 15.31
CA ASP A 390 20.40 -24.47 16.66
C ASP A 390 21.08 -25.82 17.00
N ALA A 391 21.46 -26.61 16.00
CA ALA A 391 22.20 -27.85 16.23
C ALA A 391 23.68 -27.54 16.49
N PRO A 392 24.30 -28.08 17.56
CA PRO A 392 25.69 -27.81 17.88
C PRO A 392 26.58 -28.27 16.72
N THR A 393 27.50 -27.41 16.31
CA THR A 393 28.42 -27.72 15.21
C THR A 393 29.32 -28.90 15.57
N SER A 394 29.88 -29.60 14.57
CA SER A 394 30.77 -30.75 14.82
C SER A 394 31.96 -30.40 15.73
N THR A 395 32.43 -29.15 15.67
CA THR A 395 33.50 -28.62 16.53
C THR A 395 33.01 -28.41 17.97
N GLU A 396 31.84 -27.81 18.17
CA GLU A 396 31.24 -27.63 19.49
C GLU A 396 30.92 -28.97 20.16
N GLN A 397 30.33 -29.92 19.44
CA GLN A 397 30.05 -31.27 19.96
C GLN A 397 31.32 -31.99 20.43
N ARG A 398 32.44 -31.82 19.70
CA ARG A 398 33.73 -32.37 20.11
C ARG A 398 34.28 -31.68 21.35
N SER A 399 34.21 -30.35 21.40
CA SER A 399 34.67 -29.58 22.56
C SER A 399 33.90 -29.91 23.84
N LEU A 400 32.62 -30.27 23.72
CA LEU A 400 31.79 -30.74 24.83
C LEU A 400 32.18 -32.14 25.28
N ARG A 401 32.52 -33.05 24.35
CA ARG A 401 33.05 -34.39 24.68
C ARG A 401 34.41 -34.32 25.38
N MET A 402 35.27 -33.41 24.96
CA MET A 402 36.59 -33.20 25.57
C MET A 402 36.52 -32.66 27.02
N GLN A 403 35.44 -31.96 27.39
CA GLN A 403 35.27 -31.43 28.75
C GLN A 403 34.91 -32.50 29.80
N GLN A 404 34.52 -33.71 29.37
CA GLN A 404 34.21 -34.82 30.28
C GLN A 404 35.47 -35.63 30.61
N ASP A 405 36.35 -35.01 31.39
CA ASP A 405 37.63 -35.58 31.81
C ASP A 405 37.46 -36.93 32.53
N GLY A 406 38.26 -37.93 32.16
CA GLY A 406 38.25 -39.28 32.72
C GLY A 406 37.36 -40.32 32.01
N THR A 407 36.77 -39.99 30.86
CA THR A 407 35.96 -40.90 30.04
C THR A 407 36.69 -41.28 28.76
N ARG A 408 36.56 -42.54 28.29
CA ARG A 408 37.18 -43.01 27.03
C ARG A 408 36.82 -42.13 25.82
N ASP A 409 35.61 -41.59 25.81
CA ASP A 409 35.12 -40.69 24.76
C ASP A 409 35.84 -39.33 24.73
N ALA A 410 36.41 -38.89 25.87
CA ALA A 410 37.20 -37.66 25.94
C ALA A 410 38.60 -37.88 25.34
N ASP A 411 39.23 -39.02 25.65
CA ASP A 411 40.51 -39.43 25.05
C ASP A 411 40.38 -39.56 23.52
N ASP A 412 39.30 -40.20 23.05
CA ASP A 412 39.02 -40.34 21.62
C ASP A 412 38.79 -38.96 20.94
N ALA A 413 38.10 -38.03 21.62
CA ALA A 413 37.87 -36.67 21.11
C ALA A 413 39.15 -35.83 21.03
N GLU A 414 40.08 -36.01 21.97
CA GLU A 414 41.39 -35.36 21.98
C GLU A 414 42.28 -35.89 20.85
N GLU A 415 42.32 -37.21 20.65
CA GLU A 415 43.06 -37.84 19.55
C GLU A 415 42.51 -37.39 18.18
N GLU A 416 41.18 -37.29 18.03
CA GLU A 416 40.54 -36.75 16.83
C GLU A 416 40.88 -35.27 16.57
N GLN A 417 41.13 -34.48 17.62
CA GLN A 417 41.56 -33.10 17.48
C GLN A 417 43.02 -33.05 17.03
N ARG A 418 43.87 -33.85 17.66
CA ARG A 418 45.28 -34.01 17.28
C ARG A 418 45.45 -34.41 15.82
N GLN A 419 44.66 -35.37 15.33
CA GLN A 419 44.71 -35.80 13.92
C GLN A 419 44.29 -34.70 12.96
N LYS A 420 43.30 -33.88 13.32
CA LYS A 420 42.90 -32.74 12.49
C LYS A 420 43.97 -31.66 12.46
N ASP A 421 44.62 -31.40 13.58
CA ASP A 421 45.71 -30.42 13.65
C ASP A 421 46.90 -30.89 12.81
N ILE A 422 47.28 -32.17 12.90
CA ILE A 422 48.29 -32.78 12.02
C ILE A 422 47.86 -32.67 10.55
N HIS A 423 46.58 -32.92 10.23
CA HIS A 423 46.09 -32.78 8.87
C HIS A 423 46.19 -31.33 8.37
N TRP A 424 45.87 -30.35 9.21
CA TRP A 424 46.00 -28.93 8.85
C TRP A 424 47.45 -28.48 8.70
N ASP A 425 48.34 -28.97 9.54
CA ASP A 425 49.78 -28.71 9.44
C ASP A 425 50.35 -29.31 8.15
N THR A 426 50.07 -30.58 7.88
CA THR A 426 50.48 -31.25 6.63
C THR A 426 49.89 -30.58 5.40
N PHE A 427 48.61 -30.17 5.43
CA PHE A 427 47.98 -29.42 4.35
C PHE A 427 48.66 -28.07 4.13
N THR A 428 49.00 -27.35 5.19
CA THR A 428 49.67 -26.04 5.12
C THR A 428 51.10 -26.16 4.58
N GLU A 429 51.81 -27.24 4.95
CA GLU A 429 53.15 -27.54 4.43
C GLU A 429 53.13 -27.83 2.93
N HIS A 430 52.15 -28.64 2.46
CA HIS A 430 51.98 -28.96 1.05
C HIS A 430 51.43 -27.79 0.23
N ASN A 431 50.62 -26.90 0.84
CA ASN A 431 50.00 -25.76 0.18
C ASN A 431 50.61 -24.44 0.65
N LYS A 432 51.82 -24.14 0.17
CA LYS A 432 52.49 -22.86 0.45
C LYS A 432 51.61 -21.68 0.03
N ARG A 433 51.51 -20.70 0.92
CA ARG A 433 50.75 -19.47 0.70
C ARG A 433 51.22 -18.78 -0.59
N GLY A 434 50.33 -18.64 -1.57
CA GLY A 434 50.64 -18.05 -2.87
C GLY A 434 50.89 -19.03 -4.02
N ALA A 435 50.81 -20.35 -3.81
CA ALA A 435 50.99 -21.36 -4.87
C ALA A 435 50.03 -21.18 -6.07
N GLY A 436 48.84 -20.59 -5.87
CA GLY A 436 47.87 -20.31 -6.93
C GLY A 436 47.98 -18.93 -7.60
N ASN A 437 48.83 -18.02 -7.09
CA ASN A 437 49.01 -16.67 -7.65
C ASN A 437 50.39 -16.53 -8.30
N THR A 438 50.69 -17.43 -9.25
CA THR A 438 51.96 -17.45 -9.99
C THR A 438 51.83 -16.88 -11.40
N MET A 439 50.61 -16.72 -11.95
CA MET A 439 50.38 -16.15 -13.29
C MET A 439 50.37 -14.62 -13.35
N ASN A 440 50.39 -13.92 -12.19
CA ASN A 440 50.39 -12.46 -12.12
C ASN A 440 51.76 -11.91 -11.67
N ARG A 441 52.86 -12.49 -12.20
CA ARG A 441 54.22 -11.93 -12.11
C ARG A 441 54.71 -11.63 -13.53
N GLY A 442 54.28 -10.49 -14.06
CA GLY A 442 54.65 -9.97 -15.38
C GLY A 442 53.88 -8.71 -15.68
#